data_AF-A0A060IGZ6-F1
#
_entry.id   AF-A0A060IGZ6-F1
#
_cell.length_a   1.000
_cell.length_b   1.000
_cell.length_c   1.000
_cell.angle_alpha   90.00
_cell.angle_beta   90.00
_cell.angle_gamma   90.00
#
_symmetry.space_group_name_H-M   'P 1'
#
loop_
_entity.id
_entity.type
_entity.pdbx_description
1 polymer ?
#
loop_
_entity_poly.entity_id
_entity_poly.type
_entity_poly.pdbx_seq_one_letter_code
_entity_poly.pdbx_strand_id
1 'polypeptide(L)'
;MVQTILNRSQVPLDSRDLATCQQFFDKLRTDYGVARDSDEAERMASIIIELYRQGVRDPNHLQSMVEAARGLFETRQEAPAAG
;
A
#
# COMPACT_ATOMS: atom_id res chain seq x y z
N MET A 1 -1.06 37.99 -1.72
CA MET A 1 -0.15 36.83 -1.83
C MET A 1 -0.93 35.59 -1.44
N VAL A 2 -1.50 34.88 -2.43
CA VAL A 2 -2.17 33.59 -2.19
C VAL A 2 -1.08 32.54 -2.15
N GLN A 3 -0.87 31.92 -1.00
CA GLN A 3 0.06 30.81 -0.85
C GLN A 3 -0.47 29.66 -1.70
N THR A 4 0.24 29.34 -2.77
CA THR A 4 -0.01 28.14 -3.57
C THR A 4 0.22 26.94 -2.67
N ILE A 5 -0.86 26.49 -2.03
CA ILE A 5 -0.91 25.17 -1.40
C ILE A 5 -0.79 24.21 -2.57
N LEU A 6 0.45 23.84 -2.91
CA LEU A 6 0.74 22.74 -3.81
C LEU A 6 0.05 21.54 -3.19
N ASN A 7 -1.15 21.24 -3.70
CA ASN A 7 -1.92 20.06 -3.40
C ASN A 7 -1.08 18.85 -3.81
N ARG A 8 -0.16 18.43 -2.93
CA ARG A 8 0.73 17.27 -3.08
C ARG A 8 -0.03 15.97 -3.30
N SER A 9 -1.35 15.98 -3.10
CA SER A 9 -2.21 14.81 -3.08
C SER A 9 -2.48 14.18 -4.46
N GLN A 10 -1.94 14.71 -5.55
CA GLN A 10 -2.20 14.16 -6.90
C GLN A 10 -0.95 14.20 -7.79
N VAL A 11 0.22 13.84 -7.27
CA VAL A 11 1.37 13.62 -8.15
C VAL A 11 1.06 12.39 -9.02
N PRO A 12 1.02 12.52 -10.36
CA PRO A 12 0.84 11.37 -11.24
C PRO A 12 1.99 10.39 -11.01
N LEU A 13 1.67 9.11 -10.91
CA LEU A 13 2.69 8.07 -10.83
C LEU A 13 3.32 7.90 -12.21
N ASP A 14 4.62 8.15 -12.30
CA ASP A 14 5.37 7.82 -13.50
C ASP A 14 5.57 6.30 -13.61
N SER A 15 5.84 5.80 -14.82
CA SER A 15 6.12 4.37 -15.05
C SER A 15 7.24 3.82 -14.15
N ARG A 16 8.20 4.68 -13.77
CA ARG A 16 9.28 4.33 -12.84
C ARG A 16 8.77 4.15 -11.40
N ASP A 17 7.83 4.98 -10.98
CA ASP A 17 7.20 4.86 -9.66
C ASP A 17 6.36 3.57 -9.60
N LEU A 18 5.60 3.26 -10.64
CA LEU A 18 4.84 2.00 -10.73
C LEU A 18 5.76 0.77 -10.71
N ALA A 19 6.88 0.80 -11.44
CA ALA A 19 7.86 -0.29 -11.41
C ALA A 19 8.49 -0.47 -10.01
N THR A 20 8.65 0.62 -9.25
CA THR A 20 9.16 0.56 -7.88
C THR A 20 8.10 0.01 -6.93
N CYS A 21 6.85 0.48 -7.04
CA CYS A 21 5.71 -0.02 -6.28
C CYS A 21 5.55 -1.54 -6.48
N GLN A 22 5.65 -2.00 -7.73
CA GLN A 22 5.45 -3.40 -8.05
C GLN A 22 6.58 -4.30 -7.53
N GLN A 23 7.84 -3.87 -7.62
CA GLN A 23 8.97 -4.59 -7.00
C GLN A 23 8.84 -4.66 -5.49
N PHE A 24 8.42 -3.57 -4.85
CA PHE A 24 8.22 -3.50 -3.41
C PHE A 24 7.07 -4.40 -2.96
N PHE A 25 5.97 -4.39 -3.70
CA PHE A 25 4.83 -5.27 -3.49
C PHE A 25 5.21 -6.75 -3.64
N ASP A 26 5.94 -7.12 -4.69
CA ASP A 26 6.34 -8.51 -4.93
C ASP A 26 7.27 -9.03 -3.82
N LYS A 27 8.16 -8.16 -3.32
CA LYS A 27 9.01 -8.45 -2.17
C LYS A 27 8.20 -8.68 -0.90
N LEU A 28 7.32 -7.75 -0.54
CA LEU A 28 6.46 -7.86 0.66
C LEU A 28 5.58 -9.11 0.58
N ARG A 29 4.93 -9.31 -0.57
CA ARG A 29 4.11 -10.49 -0.84
C ARG A 29 4.89 -11.79 -0.60
N THR A 30 6.12 -11.86 -1.11
CA THR A 30 6.99 -13.04 -0.94
C THR A 30 7.41 -13.22 0.52
N ASP A 31 7.76 -12.14 1.20
CA ASP A 31 8.18 -12.13 2.61
C ASP A 31 7.05 -12.61 3.55
N TYR A 32 5.82 -12.15 3.32
CA TYR A 32 4.64 -12.56 4.09
C TYR A 32 3.94 -13.82 3.55
N GLY A 33 4.43 -14.43 2.46
CA GLY A 33 3.82 -15.63 1.87
C GLY A 33 2.40 -15.42 1.29
N VAL A 34 2.07 -14.19 0.87
CA VAL A 34 0.74 -13.84 0.36
C VAL A 34 0.57 -14.33 -1.09
N ALA A 35 -0.53 -15.03 -1.39
CA ALA A 35 -0.85 -15.43 -2.76
C ALA A 35 -1.20 -14.19 -3.61
N ARG A 36 -0.72 -14.12 -4.86
CA ARG A 36 -0.91 -12.94 -5.74
C ARG A 36 -2.39 -12.62 -5.99
N ASP A 37 -3.20 -13.66 -6.04
CA ASP A 37 -4.62 -13.59 -6.38
C ASP A 37 -5.51 -13.58 -5.13
N SER A 38 -4.94 -13.24 -3.96
CA SER A 38 -5.69 -13.09 -2.73
C SER A 38 -6.16 -11.65 -2.55
N ASP A 39 -7.30 -11.48 -1.87
CA ASP A 39 -7.83 -10.17 -1.49
C ASP A 39 -6.81 -9.35 -0.69
N GLU A 40 -5.93 -10.04 0.05
CA GLU A 40 -4.88 -9.41 0.82
C GLU A 40 -3.80 -8.78 -0.07
N ALA A 41 -3.43 -9.46 -1.15
CA ALA A 41 -2.48 -8.95 -2.13
C ALA A 41 -3.04 -7.73 -2.86
N GLU A 42 -4.31 -7.77 -3.27
CA GLU A 42 -4.96 -6.63 -3.90
C GLU A 42 -4.99 -5.40 -2.98
N ARG A 43 -5.33 -5.60 -1.70
CA ARG A 43 -5.32 -4.53 -0.70
C ARG A 43 -3.93 -3.96 -0.49
N MET A 44 -2.91 -4.80 -0.30
CA MET A 44 -1.52 -4.37 -0.17
C MET A 44 -1.08 -3.51 -1.35
N ALA A 45 -1.38 -3.95 -2.58
CA ALA A 45 -1.05 -3.21 -3.80
C ALA A 45 -1.76 -1.84 -3.82
N SER A 46 -3.05 -1.80 -3.48
CA SER A 46 -3.81 -0.55 -3.42
C SER A 46 -3.24 0.43 -2.39
N ILE A 47 -2.85 -0.06 -1.21
CA ILE A 47 -2.24 0.77 -0.15
C ILE A 47 -0.91 1.34 -0.64
N ILE A 48 -0.03 0.50 -1.19
CA ILE A 48 1.27 0.95 -1.71
C ILE A 48 1.09 2.06 -2.75
N ILE A 49 0.17 1.88 -3.71
CA ILE A 49 -0.11 2.88 -4.74
C ILE A 49 -0.63 4.18 -4.13
N GLU A 50 -1.56 4.12 -3.19
CA GLU A 50 -2.10 5.32 -2.53
C GLU A 50 -1.04 6.07 -1.72
N LEU A 51 -0.17 5.35 -1.00
CA LEU A 51 0.94 5.94 -0.25
C LEU A 51 1.93 6.66 -1.17
N TYR A 52 2.28 6.02 -2.30
CA TYR A 52 3.14 6.66 -3.30
C TYR A 52 2.51 7.92 -3.90
N ARG A 53 1.19 7.91 -4.16
CA ARG A 53 0.43 9.09 -4.65
C ARG A 53 0.40 10.23 -3.64
N GLN A 54 0.39 9.92 -2.34
CA GLN A 54 0.50 10.90 -1.25
C GLN A 54 1.92 11.46 -1.09
N GLY A 55 2.89 10.92 -1.84
CA GLY A 55 4.30 11.32 -1.80
C GLY A 55 5.15 10.53 -0.81
N VAL A 56 4.62 9.44 -0.24
CA VAL A 56 5.39 8.52 0.60
C VAL A 56 6.22 7.62 -0.31
N ARG A 57 7.47 8.00 -0.54
CA ARG A 57 8.43 7.25 -1.36
C ARG A 57 9.53 6.57 -0.52
N ASP A 58 9.52 6.76 0.80
CA ASP A 58 10.48 6.14 1.70
C ASP A 58 10.11 4.66 1.92
N PRO A 59 11.01 3.71 1.62
CA PRO A 59 10.69 2.28 1.68
C PRO A 59 10.43 1.79 3.11
N ASN A 60 11.09 2.36 4.13
CA ASN A 60 10.84 1.96 5.52
C ASN A 60 9.46 2.46 5.96
N HIS A 61 9.11 3.69 5.60
CA HIS A 61 7.80 4.26 5.93
C HIS A 61 6.67 3.50 5.21
N LEU A 62 6.85 3.19 3.93
CA LEU A 62 5.93 2.35 3.17
C LEU A 62 5.73 0.98 3.81
N GLN A 63 6.81 0.31 4.21
CA GLN A 63 6.74 -0.98 4.88
C GLN A 63 5.93 -0.88 6.18
N SER A 64 6.27 0.06 7.06
CA SER A 64 5.56 0.25 8.33
C SER A 64 4.07 0.56 8.13
N MET A 65 3.70 1.33 7.10
CA MET A 65 2.29 1.64 6.83
C MET A 65 1.54 0.43 6.25
N VAL A 66 2.17 -0.36 5.38
CA VAL A 66 1.59 -1.61 4.87
C VAL A 66 1.44 -2.63 5.99
N GLU A 67 2.45 -2.78 6.85
CA GLU A 67 2.39 -3.66 8.03
C GLU A 67 1.31 -3.23 9.02
N ALA A 68 1.21 -1.94 9.32
CA ALA A 68 0.17 -1.41 10.18
C ALA A 68 -1.22 -1.66 9.58
N ALA A 69 -1.40 -1.43 8.28
CA ALA A 69 -2.65 -1.70 7.60
C ALA A 69 -2.98 -3.21 7.63
N ARG A 70 -2.02 -4.07 7.31
CA ARG A 70 -2.15 -5.54 7.37
C ARG A 70 -2.57 -6.03 8.76
N GLY A 71 -1.92 -5.56 9.82
CA GLY A 71 -2.23 -5.92 11.20
C GLY A 71 -3.63 -5.48 11.65
N LEU A 72 -4.13 -4.35 11.11
CA LEU A 72 -5.52 -3.91 11.32
C LEU A 72 -6.53 -4.80 10.59
N PHE A 73 -6.13 -5.52 9.53
CA PHE A 73 -6.99 -6.46 8.81
C PHE A 73 -6.95 -7.87 9.39
N GLU A 74 -5.80 -8.33 9.89
CA GLU A 74 -5.68 -9.59 10.65
C GLU A 74 -6.63 -9.61 11.86
N THR A 75 -6.83 -8.45 12.50
CA THR A 75 -7.80 -8.28 13.61
C THR A 75 -9.27 -8.13 13.16
N ARG A 76 -9.53 -7.95 11.86
CA ARG A 76 -10.90 -7.89 11.30
C ARG A 76 -11.36 -9.26 10.76
N GLN A 77 -10.49 -10.27 10.71
CA GLN A 77 -10.87 -11.65 10.40
C GLN A 77 -11.37 -12.41 11.64
N GLU A 78 -12.28 -11.82 12.40
CA GLU A 78 -13.08 -12.51 13.40
C GLU A 78 -14.56 -12.16 13.16
N ALA A 79 -15.12 -12.75 12.11
CA ALA A 79 -16.56 -12.91 11.96
C ALA A 79 -16.79 -14.37 11.52
N PRO A 80 -17.20 -15.27 12.43
CA PRO A 80 -17.58 -16.61 12.03
C PRO A 80 -18.84 -16.51 11.17
N ALA A 81 -18.76 -17.01 9.94
CA ALA A 81 -19.93 -17.46 9.22
C ALA A 81 -20.56 -18.60 10.03
N ALA A 82 -21.60 -18.30 10.80
CA ALA A 82 -22.45 -19.29 11.45
C ALA A 82 -23.88 -18.73 11.57
N GLY A 83 -24.82 -19.37 10.85
CA GLY A 83 -26.26 -19.22 11.05
C GLY A 83 -27.03 -18.95 9.77
#